data_AF-A0A9E6RZU6-F1
#
_entry.id   AF-A0A9E6RZU6-F1
#
_cell.length_a   1.000
_cell.length_b   1.000
_cell.length_c   1.000
_cell.angle_alpha   90.00
_cell.angle_beta   90.00
_cell.angle_gamma   90.00
#
_symmetry.space_group_name_H-M   'P 1'
#
loop_
_entity.id
_entity.type
_entity.pdbx_description
1 polymer ?
#
loop_
_entity_poly.entity_id
_entity_poly.type
_entity_poly.pdbx_seq_one_letter_code
_entity_poly.pdbx_strand_id
1 'polypeptide(L)'
;MSKSNKSKYFLNNPHKRDLLNLRYEVHKALSDKELIEEKAVAEDEIIEIEENGQGAKFKKLCIQGLNYADNKSKVERIWKINLEKEIGGISTRDSTPECAILVLQKYDSSYKLNILLIELKSSIDNEGLANIEKKFSCAMSRVYMLLVLNNHLNPTQGYNEKEIYIDFKGILFYRTFSARKKLEENNDSQLLEIIKNDNKSGILTCETILNKEDKIKIKCFCYPDVDKETEIRINLKDLL
;
A
#
# COMPACT_ATOMS: atom_id res chain seq x y z
N MET A 1 1.53 -6.94 -48.03
CA MET A 1 0.34 -7.09 -47.15
C MET A 1 0.82 -7.40 -45.73
N SER A 2 0.81 -6.42 -44.83
CA SER A 2 1.10 -6.71 -43.41
C SER A 2 -0.12 -7.38 -42.80
N LYS A 3 0.04 -8.60 -42.28
CA LYS A 3 -0.99 -9.21 -41.44
C LYS A 3 -1.15 -8.32 -40.21
N SER A 4 -2.33 -7.74 -40.00
CA SER A 4 -2.57 -6.99 -38.76
C SER A 4 -2.51 -7.97 -37.60
N ASN A 5 -1.51 -7.84 -36.74
CA ASN A 5 -1.45 -8.52 -35.43
C ASN A 5 -2.49 -7.89 -34.50
N LYS A 6 -3.77 -8.08 -34.79
CA LYS A 6 -4.85 -7.69 -33.89
C LYS A 6 -5.04 -8.82 -32.89
N SER A 7 -4.45 -8.66 -31.70
CA SER A 7 -4.80 -9.48 -30.54
C SER A 7 -6.27 -9.25 -30.22
N LYS A 8 -7.07 -10.32 -30.17
CA LYS A 8 -8.47 -10.27 -29.76
C LYS A 8 -8.53 -10.49 -28.25
N TYR A 9 -8.92 -9.45 -27.52
CA TYR A 9 -9.17 -9.52 -26.08
C TYR A 9 -10.67 -9.43 -25.82
N PHE A 10 -11.15 -10.21 -24.85
CA PHE A 10 -12.49 -10.03 -24.30
C PHE A 10 -12.39 -9.16 -23.04
N LEU A 11 -13.20 -8.10 -22.96
CA LEU A 11 -13.22 -7.20 -21.82
C LEU A 11 -14.00 -7.80 -20.64
N ASN A 12 -15.09 -8.52 -20.92
CA ASN A 12 -15.92 -9.23 -19.95
C ASN A 12 -16.57 -10.45 -20.63
N ASN A 13 -16.25 -11.68 -20.19
CA ASN A 13 -16.96 -12.87 -20.66
C ASN A 13 -17.09 -13.94 -19.55
N PRO A 14 -18.16 -13.89 -18.74
CA PRO A 14 -18.34 -14.80 -17.61
C PRO A 14 -18.55 -16.27 -18.01
N HIS A 15 -18.80 -16.55 -19.30
CA HIS A 15 -19.21 -17.88 -19.78
C HIS A 15 -18.10 -18.66 -20.53
N LYS A 16 -16.95 -18.05 -20.84
CA LYS A 16 -15.82 -18.75 -21.50
C LYS A 16 -14.51 -18.45 -20.77
N ARG A 17 -14.08 -19.40 -19.92
CA ARG A 17 -12.89 -19.29 -19.05
C ARG A 17 -11.55 -19.51 -19.77
N ASP A 18 -11.56 -20.11 -20.97
CA ASP A 18 -10.34 -20.56 -21.69
C ASP A 18 -9.84 -19.60 -22.79
N LEU A 19 -10.28 -18.34 -22.81
CA LEU A 19 -9.84 -17.34 -23.80
C LEU A 19 -9.05 -16.22 -23.12
N LEU A 20 -7.92 -15.82 -23.73
CA LEU A 20 -7.01 -14.75 -23.29
C LEU A 20 -7.77 -13.56 -22.67
N ASN A 21 -7.86 -13.57 -21.34
CA ASN A 21 -8.54 -12.54 -20.60
C ASN A 21 -7.55 -11.39 -20.40
N LEU A 22 -7.87 -10.20 -20.92
CA LEU A 22 -7.02 -9.03 -20.79
C LEU A 22 -6.59 -8.78 -19.35
N ARG A 23 -7.48 -9.04 -18.38
CA ARG A 23 -7.17 -8.92 -16.95
C ARG A 23 -6.07 -9.86 -16.51
N TYR A 24 -6.15 -11.13 -16.90
CA TYR A 24 -5.13 -12.12 -16.53
C TYR A 24 -3.79 -11.75 -17.15
N GLU A 25 -3.79 -11.35 -18.43
CA GLU A 25 -2.58 -10.90 -19.12
C GLU A 25 -1.99 -9.63 -18.50
N VAL A 26 -2.83 -8.66 -18.11
CA VAL A 26 -2.39 -7.45 -17.40
C VAL A 26 -1.85 -7.80 -16.02
N HIS A 27 -2.56 -8.61 -15.23
CA HIS A 27 -2.10 -9.01 -13.90
C HIS A 27 -0.76 -9.76 -13.97
N LYS A 28 -0.66 -10.72 -14.90
CA LYS A 28 0.58 -11.44 -15.17
C LYS A 28 1.70 -10.48 -15.60
N ALA A 29 1.44 -9.56 -16.51
CA ALA A 29 2.42 -8.56 -16.93
C ALA A 29 2.85 -7.63 -15.78
N LEU A 30 1.95 -7.25 -14.89
CA LEU A 30 2.27 -6.46 -13.70
C LEU A 30 3.11 -7.27 -12.70
N SER A 31 2.85 -8.55 -12.53
CA SER A 31 3.67 -9.46 -11.73
C SER A 31 5.04 -9.71 -12.36
N ASP A 32 5.13 -9.91 -13.68
CA ASP A 32 6.39 -10.04 -14.42
C ASP A 32 7.24 -8.76 -14.33
N LYS A 33 6.61 -7.61 -14.09
CA LYS A 33 7.27 -6.32 -13.81
C LYS A 33 7.58 -6.11 -12.34
N GLU A 34 7.27 -7.08 -11.48
CA GLU A 34 7.43 -6.99 -10.01
C GLU A 34 6.68 -5.79 -9.42
N LEU A 35 5.59 -5.35 -10.07
CA LEU A 35 4.72 -4.34 -9.49
C LEU A 35 3.89 -4.98 -8.38
N ILE A 36 3.38 -6.19 -8.62
CA ILE A 36 2.50 -6.92 -7.70
C ILE A 36 3.10 -8.30 -7.44
N GLU A 37 3.41 -8.55 -6.17
CA GLU A 37 3.94 -9.83 -5.69
C GLU A 37 2.95 -10.43 -4.67
N GLU A 38 2.48 -11.66 -4.90
CA GLU A 38 1.76 -12.42 -3.88
C GLU A 38 2.78 -13.00 -2.89
N LYS A 39 2.50 -12.86 -1.59
CA LYS A 39 3.37 -13.33 -0.51
C LYS A 39 2.74 -14.52 0.20
N ALA A 40 3.57 -15.49 0.57
CA ALA A 40 3.10 -16.67 1.28
C ALA A 40 2.57 -16.27 2.67
N VAL A 41 1.43 -16.82 3.06
CA VAL A 41 0.88 -16.67 4.41
C VAL A 41 1.52 -17.75 5.28
N ALA A 42 2.77 -17.51 5.68
CA ALA A 42 3.60 -18.45 6.45
C ALA A 42 4.28 -17.74 7.63
N GLU A 43 4.82 -18.52 8.57
CA GLU A 43 5.46 -18.00 9.79
C GLU A 43 6.87 -17.45 9.51
N ASP A 44 7.58 -18.08 8.58
CA ASP A 44 8.95 -17.78 8.17
C ASP A 44 9.06 -16.79 7.00
N GLU A 45 7.94 -16.50 6.31
CA GLU A 45 7.91 -15.51 5.24
C GLU A 45 8.06 -14.09 5.81
N ILE A 46 8.91 -13.28 5.17
CA ILE A 46 9.18 -11.89 5.53
C ILE A 46 8.95 -10.99 4.31
N ILE A 47 8.20 -9.91 4.51
CA ILE A 47 8.08 -8.85 3.50
C ILE A 47 9.15 -7.79 3.77
N GLU A 48 10.03 -7.61 2.80
CA GLU A 48 11.10 -6.62 2.86
C GLU A 48 10.75 -5.38 2.02
N ILE A 49 10.98 -4.20 2.59
CA ILE A 49 10.72 -2.89 1.97
C ILE A 49 11.93 -2.01 2.21
N GLU A 50 12.42 -1.37 1.16
CA GLU A 50 13.59 -0.49 1.22
C GLU A 50 13.22 0.97 0.95
N GLU A 51 13.91 1.92 1.57
CA GLU A 51 13.75 3.36 1.29
C GLU A 51 14.46 3.68 -0.04
N ASN A 52 13.68 4.04 -1.06
CA ASN A 52 14.23 4.45 -2.34
C ASN A 52 14.62 5.93 -2.26
N GLY A 53 15.92 6.21 -2.08
CA GLY A 53 16.43 7.58 -2.07
C GLY A 53 17.95 7.65 -1.99
N GLN A 54 18.56 8.59 -2.71
CA GLN A 54 19.99 8.87 -2.57
C GLN A 54 20.28 9.35 -1.15
N GLY A 55 21.12 8.62 -0.42
CA GLY A 55 21.49 8.95 0.96
C GLY A 55 20.51 8.43 2.03
N ALA A 56 19.57 7.55 1.65
CA ALA A 56 18.71 6.80 2.58
C ALA A 56 19.55 6.17 3.71
N LYS A 57 19.16 6.48 4.93
CA LYS A 57 19.70 5.88 6.16
C LYS A 57 18.75 4.86 6.76
N PHE A 58 17.51 4.80 6.31
CA PHE A 58 16.53 3.80 6.69
C PHE A 58 16.54 2.72 5.60
N LYS A 59 17.46 1.76 5.68
CA LYS A 59 17.63 0.85 4.54
C LYS A 59 16.50 -0.15 4.37
N LYS A 60 15.99 -0.74 5.45
CA LYS A 60 15.13 -1.91 5.33
C LYS A 60 14.13 -2.05 6.48
N LEU A 61 12.87 -2.20 6.11
CA LEU A 61 11.77 -2.65 6.95
C LEU A 61 11.45 -4.11 6.61
N CYS A 62 11.37 -4.94 7.64
CA CYS A 62 11.00 -6.34 7.57
C CYS A 62 9.68 -6.54 8.33
N ILE A 63 8.64 -6.93 7.61
CA ILE A 63 7.34 -7.31 8.19
C ILE A 63 7.29 -8.82 8.30
N GLN A 64 7.10 -9.32 9.51
CA GLN A 64 7.09 -10.75 9.85
C GLN A 64 5.76 -11.18 10.49
N GLY A 65 5.58 -12.48 10.73
CA GLY A 65 4.36 -13.02 11.34
C GLY A 65 3.15 -12.89 10.40
N LEU A 66 3.36 -13.25 9.12
CA LEU A 66 2.37 -13.06 8.06
C LEU A 66 1.18 -14.02 8.17
N ASN A 67 1.36 -15.16 8.85
CA ASN A 67 0.30 -16.12 9.19
C ASN A 67 -0.60 -15.69 10.37
N TYR A 68 -0.71 -14.37 10.62
CA TYR A 68 -1.49 -13.84 11.75
C TYR A 68 -2.94 -14.35 11.76
N ALA A 69 -3.36 -14.82 12.93
CA ALA A 69 -4.74 -15.18 13.23
C ALA A 69 -5.07 -14.83 14.68
N ASP A 70 -6.30 -14.37 14.90
CA ASP A 70 -6.88 -14.15 16.22
C ASP A 70 -8.25 -14.85 16.33
N ASN A 71 -8.96 -14.59 17.43
CA ASN A 71 -10.26 -15.20 17.69
C ASN A 71 -11.38 -14.70 16.76
N LYS A 72 -11.14 -13.66 15.95
CA LYS A 72 -12.14 -13.05 15.07
C LYS A 72 -11.80 -13.20 13.59
N SER A 73 -10.53 -13.36 13.28
CA SER A 73 -10.03 -13.26 11.91
C SER A 73 -8.75 -14.05 11.67
N LYS A 74 -8.53 -14.40 10.41
CA LYS A 74 -7.25 -14.95 9.95
C LYS A 74 -6.83 -14.30 8.65
N VAL A 75 -5.53 -14.10 8.47
CA VAL A 75 -4.98 -13.70 7.18
C VAL A 75 -5.16 -14.85 6.19
N GLU A 76 -5.71 -14.53 5.01
CA GLU A 76 -5.93 -15.49 3.94
C GLU A 76 -4.96 -15.28 2.78
N ARG A 77 -4.69 -14.01 2.43
CA ARG A 77 -3.79 -13.64 1.34
C ARG A 77 -3.09 -12.33 1.62
N ILE A 78 -1.87 -12.20 1.10
CA ILE A 78 -1.10 -10.96 1.16
C ILE A 78 -0.53 -10.65 -0.23
N TRP A 79 -0.64 -9.39 -0.64
CA TRP A 79 0.06 -8.87 -1.81
C TRP A 79 0.91 -7.66 -1.43
N LYS A 80 2.14 -7.62 -1.95
CA LYS A 80 3.00 -6.44 -1.94
C LYS A 80 2.89 -5.74 -3.29
N ILE A 81 2.58 -4.46 -3.27
CA ILE A 81 2.54 -3.60 -4.45
C ILE A 81 3.68 -2.59 -4.35
N ASN A 82 4.66 -2.67 -5.25
CA ASN A 82 5.76 -1.72 -5.31
C ASN A 82 5.30 -0.44 -6.03
N LEU A 83 4.85 0.56 -5.27
CA LEU A 83 4.23 1.77 -5.85
C LEU A 83 5.24 2.66 -6.57
N GLU A 84 6.52 2.59 -6.23
CA GLU A 84 7.60 3.36 -6.85
C GLU A 84 8.27 2.65 -8.04
N LYS A 85 7.83 1.43 -8.38
CA LYS A 85 8.28 0.76 -9.60
C LYS A 85 7.85 1.61 -10.80
N GLU A 86 8.83 2.16 -11.50
CA GLU A 86 8.58 2.97 -12.69
C GLU A 86 8.04 2.09 -13.81
N ILE A 87 6.78 2.32 -14.17
CA ILE A 87 6.11 1.64 -15.27
C ILE A 87 5.41 2.71 -16.10
N GLY A 88 5.90 2.91 -17.32
CA GLY A 88 5.34 3.90 -18.24
C GLY A 88 3.82 3.75 -18.39
N GLY A 89 3.09 4.82 -18.11
CA GLY A 89 1.62 4.85 -18.17
C GLY A 89 0.89 4.30 -16.92
N ILE A 90 1.59 3.79 -15.91
CA ILE A 90 0.99 3.21 -14.69
C ILE A 90 1.52 3.89 -13.41
N SER A 91 2.84 4.05 -13.28
CA SER A 91 3.45 4.67 -12.11
C SER A 91 4.59 5.61 -12.49
N THR A 92 4.54 6.83 -11.95
CA THR A 92 5.64 7.79 -11.90
C THR A 92 6.27 7.75 -10.51
N ARG A 93 7.61 7.76 -10.44
CA ARG A 93 8.41 7.79 -9.21
C ARG A 93 8.09 9.00 -8.32
N ASP A 94 8.44 8.90 -7.05
CA ASP A 94 8.49 9.97 -6.04
C ASP A 94 7.14 10.60 -5.61
N SER A 95 6.02 10.21 -6.25
CA SER A 95 4.68 10.74 -5.94
C SER A 95 3.81 9.79 -5.10
N THR A 96 4.38 8.67 -4.68
CA THR A 96 3.69 7.66 -3.85
C THR A 96 4.58 7.21 -2.69
N PRO A 97 4.00 6.53 -1.69
CA PRO A 97 4.78 5.77 -0.72
C PRO A 97 5.55 4.64 -1.40
N GLU A 98 6.55 4.11 -0.71
CA GLU A 98 7.44 3.07 -1.23
C GLU A 98 6.62 1.84 -1.67
N CYS A 99 5.64 1.42 -0.87
CA CYS A 99 4.79 0.28 -1.23
C CYS A 99 3.38 0.31 -0.59
N ALA A 100 2.49 -0.52 -1.13
CA ALA A 100 1.25 -0.91 -0.46
C ALA A 100 1.27 -2.41 -0.14
N ILE A 101 0.92 -2.80 1.09
CA ILE A 101 0.69 -4.18 1.48
C ILE A 101 -0.82 -4.39 1.63
N LEU A 102 -1.37 -5.27 0.79
CA LEU A 102 -2.77 -5.65 0.80
C LEU A 102 -2.92 -6.95 1.57
N VAL A 103 -3.67 -6.91 2.67
CA VAL A 103 -3.88 -8.05 3.56
C VAL A 103 -5.35 -8.39 3.59
N LEU A 104 -5.72 -9.52 2.98
CA LEU A 104 -7.07 -10.04 3.03
C LEU A 104 -7.25 -10.87 4.31
N GLN A 105 -8.10 -10.38 5.21
CA GLN A 105 -8.52 -11.08 6.42
C GLN A 105 -9.92 -11.66 6.24
N LYS A 106 -10.06 -12.93 6.59
CA LYS A 106 -11.35 -13.62 6.65
C LYS A 106 -11.93 -13.52 8.06
N TYR A 107 -13.17 -13.07 8.15
CA TYR A 107 -14.01 -13.11 9.34
C TYR A 107 -15.12 -14.15 9.13
N ASP A 108 -15.96 -14.39 10.16
CA ASP A 108 -17.01 -15.41 10.11
C ASP A 108 -17.99 -15.22 8.93
N SER A 109 -18.42 -13.99 8.68
CA SER A 109 -19.43 -13.66 7.67
C SER A 109 -18.96 -12.70 6.57
N SER A 110 -17.74 -12.17 6.67
CA SER A 110 -17.25 -11.11 5.79
C SER A 110 -15.74 -11.21 5.57
N TYR A 111 -15.24 -10.36 4.68
CA TYR A 111 -13.82 -10.17 4.50
C TYR A 111 -13.46 -8.70 4.76
N LYS A 112 -12.24 -8.48 5.22
CA LYS A 112 -11.62 -7.16 5.23
C LYS A 112 -10.34 -7.17 4.43
N LEU A 113 -10.22 -6.25 3.50
CA LEU A 113 -8.98 -5.94 2.82
C LEU A 113 -8.33 -4.75 3.52
N ASN A 114 -7.28 -5.00 4.30
CA ASN A 114 -6.47 -3.92 4.87
C ASN A 114 -5.42 -3.52 3.84
N ILE A 115 -5.35 -2.23 3.54
CA ILE A 115 -4.39 -1.65 2.61
C ILE A 115 -3.43 -0.79 3.43
N LEU A 116 -2.22 -1.32 3.65
CA LEU A 116 -1.16 -0.64 4.39
C LEU A 116 -0.29 0.11 3.39
N LEU A 117 -0.44 1.44 3.31
CA LEU A 117 0.43 2.31 2.53
C LEU A 117 1.65 2.66 3.39
N ILE A 118 2.82 2.16 3.03
CA ILE A 118 4.02 2.26 3.86
C ILE A 118 4.94 3.32 3.28
N GLU A 119 5.23 4.34 4.11
CA GLU A 119 6.23 5.37 3.84
C GLU A 119 7.45 5.20 4.77
N LEU A 120 8.66 5.22 4.21
CA LEU A 120 9.93 5.19 4.95
C LEU A 120 10.67 6.52 4.81
N LYS A 121 11.07 7.14 5.93
CA LYS A 121 11.78 8.42 5.91
C LYS A 121 12.94 8.48 6.90
N SER A 122 14.15 8.65 6.38
CA SER A 122 15.32 8.92 7.23
C SER A 122 15.20 10.19 8.07
N SER A 123 14.59 11.23 7.54
CA SER A 123 14.36 12.51 8.22
C SER A 123 13.09 13.12 7.69
N ILE A 124 12.33 13.76 8.58
CA ILE A 124 11.12 14.49 8.21
C ILE A 124 11.23 15.94 8.71
N ASP A 125 10.92 16.87 7.82
CA ASP A 125 10.61 18.26 8.13
C ASP A 125 9.19 18.60 7.66
N ASN A 126 8.77 19.85 7.85
CA ASN A 126 7.39 20.25 7.55
C ASN A 126 7.05 20.15 6.05
N GLU A 127 8.00 20.39 5.15
CA GLU A 127 7.80 20.22 3.72
C GLU A 127 7.66 18.74 3.36
N GLY A 128 8.49 17.89 3.97
CA GLY A 128 8.38 16.44 3.88
C GLY A 128 7.00 15.92 4.32
N LEU A 129 6.39 16.50 5.35
CA LEU A 129 5.04 16.13 5.78
C LEU A 129 3.98 16.39 4.72
N ALA A 130 3.95 17.58 4.15
CA ALA A 130 3.00 17.92 3.10
C ALA A 130 3.17 17.02 1.86
N ASN A 131 4.40 16.60 1.58
CA ASN A 131 4.65 15.63 0.50
C ASN A 131 4.10 14.25 0.84
N ILE A 132 4.28 13.77 2.07
CA ILE A 132 3.77 12.47 2.55
C ILE A 132 2.23 12.42 2.49
N GLU A 133 1.55 13.51 2.88
CA GLU A 133 0.08 13.61 2.78
C GLU A 133 -0.41 13.44 1.33
N LYS A 134 0.27 14.10 0.37
CA LYS A 134 -0.02 13.97 -1.06
C LYS A 134 0.25 12.56 -1.57
N LYS A 135 1.34 11.94 -1.12
CA LYS A 135 1.70 10.56 -1.47
C LYS A 135 0.59 9.58 -1.05
N PHE A 136 0.07 9.67 0.17
CA PHE A 136 -1.03 8.82 0.62
C PHE A 136 -2.29 9.01 -0.24
N SER A 137 -2.68 10.25 -0.50
CA SER A 137 -3.83 10.57 -1.36
C SER A 137 -3.70 9.99 -2.78
N CYS A 138 -2.51 10.14 -3.38
CA CYS A 138 -2.21 9.57 -4.71
C CYS A 138 -2.26 8.04 -4.69
N ALA A 139 -1.65 7.41 -3.69
CA ALA A 139 -1.60 5.97 -3.55
C ALA A 139 -2.97 5.35 -3.32
N MET A 140 -3.84 5.96 -2.52
CA MET A 140 -5.24 5.52 -2.38
C MET A 140 -5.94 5.47 -3.74
N SER A 141 -5.84 6.54 -4.54
CA SER A 141 -6.41 6.60 -5.88
C SER A 141 -5.87 5.52 -6.81
N ARG A 142 -4.56 5.28 -6.78
CA ARG A 142 -3.92 4.21 -7.57
C ARG A 142 -4.39 2.82 -7.14
N VAL A 143 -4.50 2.56 -5.83
CA VAL A 143 -5.00 1.28 -5.34
C VAL A 143 -6.47 1.07 -5.72
N TYR A 144 -7.33 2.10 -5.64
CA TYR A 144 -8.70 2.01 -6.14
C TYR A 144 -8.74 1.59 -7.62
N MET A 145 -7.90 2.18 -8.47
CA MET A 145 -7.80 1.79 -9.88
C MET A 145 -7.35 0.32 -10.04
N LEU A 146 -6.34 -0.12 -9.28
CA LEU A 146 -5.86 -1.51 -9.32
C LEU A 146 -6.94 -2.50 -8.86
N LEU A 147 -7.73 -2.14 -7.85
CA LEU A 147 -8.84 -2.97 -7.38
C LEU A 147 -9.94 -3.09 -8.44
N VAL A 148 -10.24 -2.03 -9.18
CA VAL A 148 -11.21 -2.07 -10.31
C VAL A 148 -10.74 -3.03 -11.41
N LEU A 149 -9.44 -3.02 -11.76
CA LEU A 149 -8.88 -3.99 -12.70
C LEU A 149 -9.03 -5.45 -12.22
N ASN A 150 -9.14 -5.65 -10.90
CA ASN A 150 -9.27 -6.96 -10.29
C ASN A 150 -10.75 -7.37 -10.03
N ASN A 151 -11.69 -6.43 -9.94
CA ASN A 151 -13.03 -6.67 -9.40
C ASN A 151 -14.14 -6.88 -10.44
N HIS A 152 -13.87 -6.77 -11.74
CA HIS A 152 -14.88 -7.09 -12.75
C HIS A 152 -14.78 -8.57 -13.13
N LEU A 153 -15.62 -9.37 -12.45
CA LEU A 153 -15.87 -10.80 -12.67
C LEU A 153 -14.65 -11.67 -12.38
N ASN A 154 -14.48 -12.05 -11.11
CA ASN A 154 -13.56 -13.12 -10.68
C ASN A 154 -13.93 -14.43 -11.42
N PRO A 155 -13.13 -14.91 -12.39
CA PRO A 155 -13.47 -16.13 -13.13
C PRO A 155 -13.41 -17.37 -12.23
N THR A 156 -12.62 -17.30 -11.14
CA THR A 156 -12.65 -18.18 -9.98
C THR A 156 -13.58 -17.57 -8.93
N GLN A 157 -14.63 -18.29 -8.57
CA GLN A 157 -15.74 -17.90 -7.69
C GLN A 157 -15.37 -17.43 -6.25
N GLY A 158 -14.10 -17.22 -5.92
CA GLY A 158 -13.60 -17.19 -4.54
C GLY A 158 -14.31 -16.23 -3.59
N TYR A 159 -14.77 -15.08 -4.09
CA TYR A 159 -15.46 -14.06 -3.28
C TYR A 159 -16.71 -13.48 -3.97
N ASN A 160 -17.33 -14.24 -4.88
CA ASN A 160 -18.57 -13.79 -5.52
C ASN A 160 -19.65 -13.55 -4.46
N GLU A 161 -20.37 -12.42 -4.54
CA GLU A 161 -21.41 -11.99 -3.59
C GLU A 161 -20.94 -11.85 -2.13
N LYS A 162 -19.62 -11.82 -1.88
CA LYS A 162 -19.08 -11.56 -0.54
C LYS A 162 -18.91 -10.07 -0.33
N GLU A 163 -19.34 -9.61 0.84
CA GLU A 163 -19.03 -8.27 1.31
C GLU A 163 -17.56 -8.20 1.73
N ILE A 164 -16.80 -7.29 1.09
CA ILE A 164 -15.40 -7.03 1.38
C ILE A 164 -15.28 -5.58 1.84
N TYR A 165 -14.98 -5.38 3.11
CA TYR A 165 -14.69 -4.05 3.66
C TYR A 165 -13.26 -3.66 3.32
N ILE A 166 -13.04 -2.46 2.81
CA ILE A 166 -11.71 -1.95 2.50
C ILE A 166 -11.31 -0.94 3.59
N ASP A 167 -10.16 -1.13 4.23
CA ASP A 167 -9.64 -0.22 5.27
C ASP A 167 -8.24 0.25 4.86
N PHE A 168 -8.10 1.55 4.59
CA PHE A 168 -6.79 2.15 4.28
C PHE A 168 -6.09 2.59 5.55
N LYS A 169 -4.78 2.31 5.60
CA LYS A 169 -3.89 2.76 6.67
C LYS A 169 -2.60 3.31 6.10
N GLY A 170 -2.23 4.52 6.49
CA GLY A 170 -0.93 5.10 6.21
C GLY A 170 0.02 4.78 7.35
N ILE A 171 1.11 4.09 7.04
CA ILE A 171 2.12 3.69 8.01
C ILE A 171 3.39 4.47 7.71
N LEU A 172 3.81 5.32 8.64
CA LEU A 172 4.99 6.17 8.46
C LEU A 172 6.11 5.73 9.40
N PHE A 173 7.20 5.21 8.85
CA PHE A 173 8.41 4.95 9.61
C PHE A 173 9.38 6.09 9.44
N TYR A 174 9.92 6.60 10.54
CA TYR A 174 10.91 7.68 10.48
C TYR A 174 11.94 7.63 11.59
N ARG A 175 13.10 8.28 11.38
CA ARG A 175 14.14 8.36 12.43
C ARG A 175 14.09 9.67 13.21
N THR A 176 14.19 10.78 12.51
CA THR A 176 14.27 12.11 13.13
C THR A 176 13.21 13.01 12.55
N PHE A 177 12.49 13.70 13.42
CA PHE A 177 11.63 14.80 13.04
C PHE A 177 12.30 16.11 13.47
N SER A 178 12.63 16.96 12.51
CA SER A 178 13.17 18.28 12.77
C SER A 178 12.14 19.34 12.40
N ALA A 179 11.49 19.91 13.40
CA ALA A 179 10.73 21.14 13.22
C ALA A 179 11.73 22.29 12.97
N ARG A 180 12.11 22.53 11.71
CA ARG A 180 12.94 23.69 11.37
C ARG A 180 12.10 24.96 11.51
N LYS A 181 12.43 25.75 12.55
CA LYS A 181 12.02 27.14 12.89
C LYS A 181 10.54 27.49 12.79
N LYS A 182 10.05 28.16 13.84
CA LYS A 182 8.80 28.94 13.95
C LYS A 182 8.17 29.25 12.58
N LEU A 183 7.27 28.39 12.12
CA LEU A 183 6.30 28.80 11.11
C LEU A 183 5.26 29.61 11.86
N GLU A 184 5.44 30.92 11.75
CA GLU A 184 4.33 31.85 11.81
C GLU A 184 3.22 31.30 10.89
N GLU A 185 2.04 31.09 11.49
CA GLU A 185 0.74 31.15 10.81
C GLU A 185 0.53 30.27 9.56
N ASN A 186 0.61 28.94 9.73
CA ASN A 186 -0.22 27.97 8.98
C ASN A 186 -0.08 26.58 9.64
N ASN A 187 -0.77 26.41 10.77
CA ASN A 187 -0.63 25.26 11.68
C ASN A 187 -1.51 24.05 11.30
N ASP A 188 -2.06 23.98 10.08
CA ASP A 188 -3.17 23.07 9.76
C ASP A 188 -2.74 21.74 9.11
N SER A 189 -1.51 21.25 9.34
CA SER A 189 -1.14 19.89 8.88
C SER A 189 -1.66 18.85 9.88
N GLN A 190 -2.69 18.10 9.46
CA GLN A 190 -3.22 16.97 10.23
C GLN A 190 -2.12 15.94 10.52
N LEU A 191 -1.19 15.71 9.58
CA LEU A 191 -0.08 14.76 9.79
C LEU A 191 0.90 15.26 10.86
N LEU A 192 1.12 16.58 10.96
CA LEU A 192 1.92 17.17 12.03
C LEU A 192 1.28 16.93 13.41
N GLU A 193 -0.05 17.10 13.52
CA GLU A 193 -0.78 16.78 14.75
C GLU A 193 -0.66 15.30 15.11
N ILE A 194 -0.82 14.41 14.12
CA ILE A 194 -0.67 12.96 14.30
C ILE A 194 0.71 12.60 14.84
N ILE A 195 1.78 13.20 14.31
CA ILE A 195 3.16 12.89 14.72
C ILE A 195 3.47 13.42 16.13
N LYS A 196 2.88 14.56 16.50
CA LYS A 196 3.05 15.17 17.83
C LYS A 196 2.21 14.50 18.91
N ASN A 197 1.16 13.78 18.55
CA ASN A 197 0.34 13.02 19.49
C ASN A 197 1.18 11.92 20.17
N ASP A 198 0.95 11.68 21.46
CA ASP A 198 1.62 10.66 22.27
C ASP A 198 1.53 9.26 21.62
N ASN A 199 0.36 8.93 21.06
CA ASN A 199 0.13 7.63 20.41
C ASN A 199 0.66 7.57 18.97
N LYS A 200 1.13 8.69 18.42
CA LYS A 200 1.63 8.83 17.04
C LYS A 200 0.67 8.25 16.00
N SER A 201 -0.63 8.47 16.22
CA SER A 201 -1.70 7.91 15.40
C SER A 201 -2.88 8.86 15.31
N GLY A 202 -3.59 8.81 14.20
CA GLY A 202 -4.82 9.59 14.03
C GLY A 202 -5.44 9.36 12.65
N ILE A 203 -6.26 10.31 12.20
CA ILE A 203 -6.94 10.25 10.91
C ILE A 203 -6.46 11.40 10.05
N LEU A 204 -6.09 11.09 8.82
CA LEU A 204 -5.76 12.07 7.79
C LEU A 204 -6.88 12.08 6.76
N THR A 205 -7.35 13.28 6.39
CA THR A 205 -8.25 13.47 5.25
C THR A 205 -7.43 13.49 3.97
N CYS A 206 -7.86 12.75 2.96
CA CYS A 206 -7.20 12.62 1.67
C CYS A 206 -8.18 12.92 0.54
N GLU A 207 -7.74 13.72 -0.43
CA GLU A 207 -8.48 13.87 -1.69
C GLU A 207 -8.12 12.72 -2.62
N THR A 208 -9.11 11.91 -2.95
CA THR A 208 -8.96 10.76 -3.85
C THR A 208 -9.84 10.91 -5.09
N ILE A 209 -9.62 10.04 -6.08
CA ILE A 209 -10.46 9.96 -7.28
C ILE A 209 -11.94 9.68 -6.98
N LEU A 210 -12.26 9.09 -5.82
CA LEU A 210 -13.63 8.75 -5.42
C LEU A 210 -14.29 9.82 -4.55
N ASN A 211 -13.52 10.43 -3.64
CA ASN A 211 -14.04 11.39 -2.67
C ASN A 211 -12.94 12.39 -2.26
N LYS A 212 -13.32 13.67 -2.14
CA LYS A 212 -12.43 14.75 -1.70
C LYS A 212 -12.14 14.71 -0.20
N GLU A 213 -13.01 14.07 0.58
CA GLU A 213 -12.91 13.95 2.03
C GLU A 213 -12.74 12.50 2.47
N ASP A 214 -12.04 11.69 1.67
CA ASP A 214 -11.75 10.31 2.07
C ASP A 214 -10.84 10.29 3.30
N LYS A 215 -10.88 9.22 4.08
CA LYS A 215 -10.17 9.14 5.37
C LYS A 215 -9.24 7.94 5.41
N ILE A 216 -8.01 8.19 5.85
CA ILE A 216 -7.02 7.16 6.09
C ILE A 216 -6.57 7.20 7.55
N LYS A 217 -6.46 6.04 8.19
CA LYS A 217 -5.88 5.94 9.54
C LYS A 217 -4.38 6.00 9.42
N ILE A 218 -3.74 6.88 10.17
CA ILE A 218 -2.29 7.00 10.18
C ILE A 218 -1.73 6.41 11.48
N LYS A 219 -0.63 5.68 11.36
CA LYS A 219 0.19 5.23 12.49
C LYS A 219 1.66 5.46 12.16
N CYS A 220 2.38 6.13 13.06
CA CYS A 220 3.78 6.46 12.85
C CYS A 220 4.68 5.73 13.85
N PHE A 221 5.82 5.27 13.36
CA PHE A 221 6.84 4.59 14.15
C PHE A 221 8.16 5.36 14.05
N CYS A 222 8.67 5.79 15.21
CA CYS A 222 9.89 6.58 15.30
C CYS A 222 11.04 5.71 15.84
N TYR A 223 12.13 5.65 15.08
CA TYR A 223 13.32 4.87 15.38
C TYR A 223 14.57 5.75 15.32
N PRO A 224 14.81 6.61 16.35
CA PRO A 224 15.87 7.61 16.31
C PRO A 224 17.28 7.01 16.23
N ASP A 225 17.48 5.85 16.88
CA ASP A 225 18.80 5.23 17.10
C ASP A 225 19.19 4.18 16.04
N VAL A 226 18.34 3.92 15.06
CA VAL A 226 18.59 2.94 13.98
C VAL A 226 19.65 3.54 13.05
N ASP A 227 20.82 2.91 12.90
CA ASP A 227 21.87 3.39 12.01
C ASP A 227 21.69 2.89 10.56
N LYS A 228 22.72 3.03 9.72
CA LYS A 228 22.66 2.62 8.30
C LYS A 228 22.67 1.11 8.09
N GLU A 229 23.00 0.32 9.11
CA GLU A 229 23.09 -1.14 9.05
C GLU A 229 21.88 -1.83 9.71
N THR A 230 21.08 -1.06 10.46
CA THR A 230 20.00 -1.63 11.26
C THR A 230 18.75 -1.94 10.43
N GLU A 231 18.31 -3.19 10.47
CA GLU A 231 17.00 -3.64 9.97
C GLU A 231 15.91 -3.37 11.01
N ILE A 232 14.79 -2.77 10.61
CA ILE A 232 13.62 -2.65 11.49
C ILE A 232 12.69 -3.83 11.25
N ARG A 233 12.35 -4.53 12.34
CA ARG A 233 11.43 -5.67 12.32
C ARG A 233 10.13 -5.31 13.03
N ILE A 234 9.01 -5.57 12.37
CA ILE A 234 7.67 -5.37 12.94
C ILE A 234 6.77 -6.55 12.61
N ASN A 235 5.89 -6.94 13.52
CA ASN A 235 4.92 -7.99 13.23
C ASN A 235 3.75 -7.39 12.46
N LEU A 236 3.20 -8.15 11.52
CA LEU A 236 2.03 -7.73 10.74
C LEU A 236 0.86 -7.30 11.63
N LYS A 237 0.64 -8.02 12.75
CA LYS A 237 -0.41 -7.69 13.73
C LYS A 237 -0.34 -6.27 14.27
N ASP A 238 0.86 -5.68 14.34
CA ASP A 238 1.08 -4.34 14.90
C ASP A 238 0.71 -3.24 13.87
N LEU A 239 0.50 -3.63 12.61
CA LEU A 239 0.06 -2.80 11.49
C LEU A 239 -1.44 -2.96 11.18
N LEU A 240 -2.01 -4.11 11.56
CA LEU A 240 -3.45 -4.42 11.46
C LEU A 240 -4.28 -3.79 12.59
#